data_AF-A0A3D5JXX5-F1
#
_entry.id   AF-A0A3D5JXX5-F1
#
_cell.length_a   1.000
_cell.length_b   1.000
_cell.length_c   1.000
_cell.angle_alpha   90.00
_cell.angle_beta   90.00
_cell.angle_gamma   90.00
#
_symmetry.space_group_name_H-M   'P 1'
#
loop_
_entity.id
_entity.type
_entity.pdbx_description
1 polymer ?
#
loop_
_entity_poly.entity_id
_entity_poly.type
_entity_poly.pdbx_seq_one_letter_code
_entity_poly.pdbx_strand_id
1 'polypeptide(L)'
;DHAIECVEKFTKNSKPYFLHINYTAPHYPLHAKPQDIKKYVGKFRMGWDTMREQRYKRLIDMGLIDANWKLSGRDSRAYDWETANHEYEDLRMAVYAAMIDSMDQNIGRLMKAIRANKGGDNTLVLFLSDNGGCAEEPGGRSPKIVPGPKEFYAAVGPSWGWAQNSPFRRYKSWAHEGGIATPCIAWWPGRVPRGGITGEVGHIIDFMPTFLELGAGSYPKEFKGNKILPVEGKSLVSVLHGQTRKGHKQLAWEWSGNRALREGKWKVVWDKADKRWALFDLVADRTENTDLAAKYPDLAKRLAADWVAWAKRNGMKTKG
;
A
#
# COMPACT_ATOMS: atom_id res chain seq x y z
N ASP A 1 0.98 -24.69 4.15
CA ASP A 1 -0.24 -24.77 5.00
C ASP A 1 -0.02 -24.39 6.45
N HIS A 2 1.19 -24.00 6.86
CA HIS A 2 1.52 -23.63 8.23
C HIS A 2 0.53 -22.67 8.92
N ALA A 3 0.08 -21.60 8.24
CA ALA A 3 -0.90 -20.67 8.83
C ALA A 3 -2.27 -21.32 9.11
N ILE A 4 -2.69 -22.27 8.28
CA ILE A 4 -3.93 -23.05 8.49
C ILE A 4 -3.76 -23.95 9.71
N GLU A 5 -2.63 -24.66 9.81
CA GLU A 5 -2.29 -25.49 10.96
C GLU A 5 -2.26 -24.67 12.26
N CYS A 6 -1.74 -23.43 12.21
CA CYS A 6 -1.78 -22.50 13.33
C CYS A 6 -3.22 -22.16 13.75
N VAL A 7 -4.10 -21.83 12.80
CA VAL A 7 -5.51 -21.54 13.09
C VAL A 7 -6.17 -22.75 13.77
N GLU A 8 -6.05 -23.95 13.20
CA GLU A 8 -6.62 -25.19 13.74
C GLU A 8 -6.05 -25.55 15.12
N LYS A 9 -4.78 -25.23 15.38
CA LYS A 9 -4.14 -25.44 16.68
C LYS A 9 -4.64 -24.43 17.72
N PHE A 10 -4.68 -23.14 17.37
CA PHE A 10 -4.98 -22.08 18.33
C PHE A 10 -6.47 -22.04 18.71
N THR A 11 -7.38 -22.40 17.81
CA THR A 11 -8.82 -22.43 18.07
C THR A 11 -9.27 -23.55 19.01
N LYS A 12 -8.38 -24.51 19.31
CA LYS A 12 -8.59 -25.52 20.37
C LYS A 12 -8.40 -24.94 21.77
N ASN A 13 -7.72 -23.81 21.90
CA ASN A 13 -7.54 -23.09 23.16
C ASN A 13 -8.66 -22.04 23.36
N SER A 14 -8.95 -21.69 24.61
CA SER A 14 -9.87 -20.58 24.95
C SER A 14 -9.22 -19.20 24.85
N LYS A 15 -7.88 -19.11 24.80
CA LYS A 15 -7.15 -17.85 24.63
C LYS A 15 -7.27 -17.32 23.19
N PRO A 16 -7.38 -15.98 22.99
CA PRO A 16 -7.31 -15.39 21.65
C PRO A 16 -5.93 -15.62 21.02
N TYR A 17 -5.86 -15.53 19.69
CA TYR A 17 -4.61 -15.63 18.95
C TYR A 17 -4.37 -14.36 18.11
N PHE A 18 -3.10 -14.10 17.83
CA PHE A 18 -2.66 -13.11 16.86
C PHE A 18 -1.80 -13.83 15.81
N LEU A 19 -2.21 -13.75 14.54
CA LEU A 19 -1.52 -14.39 13.43
C LEU A 19 -1.13 -13.32 12.41
N HIS A 20 0.18 -13.15 12.21
CA HIS A 20 0.74 -12.23 11.24
C HIS A 20 1.34 -13.02 10.08
N ILE A 21 0.81 -12.79 8.88
CA ILE A 21 1.20 -13.53 7.67
C ILE A 21 1.78 -12.53 6.68
N ASN A 22 3.07 -12.67 6.42
CA ASN A 22 3.83 -11.77 5.55
C ASN A 22 4.19 -12.51 4.26
N TYR A 23 3.28 -12.47 3.29
CA TYR A 23 3.60 -12.95 1.95
C TYR A 23 4.77 -12.16 1.37
N THR A 24 5.62 -12.86 0.62
CA THR A 24 6.68 -12.22 -0.19
C THR A 24 6.18 -11.90 -1.60
N ALA A 25 5.13 -12.57 -2.07
CA ALA A 25 4.46 -12.23 -3.31
C ALA A 25 3.68 -10.91 -3.18
N PRO A 26 3.57 -10.10 -4.24
CA PRO A 26 4.12 -10.29 -5.59
C PRO A 26 5.46 -9.54 -5.79
N HIS A 27 6.31 -9.47 -4.77
CA HIS A 27 7.62 -8.83 -4.90
C HIS A 27 8.51 -9.59 -5.90
N TYR A 28 9.51 -8.91 -6.46
CA TYR A 28 10.52 -9.58 -7.28
C TYR A 28 11.37 -10.56 -6.43
N PRO A 29 12.02 -11.56 -7.03
CA PRO A 29 11.94 -11.93 -8.45
C PRO A 29 10.56 -12.49 -8.83
N LEU A 30 10.12 -12.20 -10.07
CA LEU A 30 8.83 -12.62 -10.59
C LEU A 30 8.85 -14.11 -10.91
N HIS A 31 8.33 -14.92 -9.98
CA HIS A 31 8.24 -16.37 -10.10
C HIS A 31 6.82 -16.86 -9.87
N ALA A 32 6.32 -17.69 -10.78
CA ALA A 32 5.03 -18.36 -10.63
C ALA A 32 5.06 -19.71 -11.34
N LYS A 33 4.11 -20.59 -10.99
CA LYS A 33 4.04 -21.92 -11.61
C LYS A 33 3.60 -21.78 -13.07
N PRO A 34 4.14 -22.57 -14.02
CA PRO A 34 3.77 -22.47 -15.44
C PRO A 34 2.26 -22.52 -15.70
N GLN A 35 1.53 -23.38 -15.00
CA GLN A 35 0.08 -23.50 -15.12
C GLN A 35 -0.69 -22.25 -14.64
N ASP A 36 -0.15 -21.51 -13.67
CA ASP A 36 -0.75 -20.28 -13.18
C ASP A 36 -0.46 -19.13 -14.15
N ILE A 37 0.76 -19.05 -14.68
CA ILE A 37 1.16 -18.06 -15.70
C ILE A 37 0.26 -18.20 -16.95
N LYS A 38 0.01 -19.43 -17.40
CA LYS A 38 -0.80 -19.71 -18.60
C LYS A 38 -2.20 -19.06 -18.57
N LYS A 39 -2.79 -18.85 -17.39
CA LYS A 39 -4.11 -18.20 -17.26
C LYS A 39 -4.10 -16.72 -17.67
N TYR A 40 -2.92 -16.09 -17.71
CA TYR A 40 -2.76 -14.65 -17.86
C TYR A 40 -1.98 -14.23 -19.11
N VAL A 41 -1.27 -15.14 -19.77
CA VAL A 41 -0.61 -14.84 -21.06
C VAL A 41 -1.65 -14.32 -22.07
N GLY A 42 -1.30 -13.23 -22.76
CA GLY A 42 -2.12 -12.52 -23.73
C GLY A 42 -3.02 -11.44 -23.13
N LYS A 43 -3.21 -11.41 -21.80
CA LYS A 43 -4.15 -10.49 -21.14
C LYS A 43 -3.58 -9.09 -20.94
N PHE A 44 -2.29 -8.86 -21.16
CA PHE A 44 -1.61 -7.59 -20.91
C PHE A 44 -1.06 -6.94 -22.19
N ARG A 45 -1.42 -7.47 -23.36
CA ARG A 45 -1.08 -6.91 -24.68
C ARG A 45 -1.65 -5.51 -24.94
N MET A 46 -2.56 -5.00 -24.12
CA MET A 46 -3.04 -3.62 -24.23
C MET A 46 -2.01 -2.57 -23.80
N GLY A 47 -0.95 -2.98 -23.08
CA GLY A 47 0.07 -2.08 -22.58
C GLY A 47 -0.29 -1.33 -21.30
N TRP A 48 0.73 -0.71 -20.70
CA TRP A 48 0.60 -0.01 -19.42
C TRP A 48 -0.23 1.26 -19.49
N ASP A 49 -0.18 2.02 -20.58
CA ASP A 49 -0.98 3.24 -20.74
C ASP A 49 -2.49 2.91 -20.73
N THR A 50 -2.92 1.97 -21.58
CA THR A 50 -4.30 1.48 -21.61
C THR A 50 -4.71 0.83 -20.28
N MET A 51 -3.82 0.08 -19.63
CA MET A 51 -4.10 -0.51 -18.32
C MET A 51 -4.40 0.59 -17.28
N ARG A 52 -3.67 1.71 -17.30
CA ARG A 52 -3.92 2.82 -16.36
C ARG A 52 -5.31 3.40 -16.52
N GLU A 53 -5.71 3.67 -17.76
CA GLU A 53 -7.03 4.21 -18.08
C GLU A 53 -8.15 3.25 -17.66
N GLN A 54 -8.00 1.96 -17.97
CA GLN A 54 -8.96 0.93 -17.57
C GLN A 54 -9.08 0.80 -16.05
N ARG A 55 -7.95 0.82 -15.32
CA ARG A 55 -7.95 0.77 -13.85
C ARG A 55 -8.55 2.02 -13.24
N TYR A 56 -8.21 3.19 -13.75
CA TYR A 56 -8.78 4.46 -13.31
C TYR A 56 -10.30 4.48 -13.45
N LYS A 57 -10.81 4.13 -14.64
CA LYS A 57 -12.26 4.01 -14.88
C LYS A 57 -12.90 3.01 -13.91
N ARG A 58 -12.29 1.83 -13.73
CA ARG A 58 -12.83 0.81 -12.84
C ARG A 58 -12.87 1.25 -11.38
N LEU A 59 -11.88 1.99 -10.90
CA LEU A 59 -11.85 2.53 -9.54
C LEU A 59 -12.98 3.54 -9.31
N ILE A 60 -13.29 4.39 -10.30
CA ILE A 60 -14.45 5.30 -10.28
C ILE A 60 -15.75 4.49 -10.26
N ASP A 61 -15.91 3.54 -11.18
CA ASP A 61 -17.12 2.72 -11.30
C ASP A 61 -17.39 1.89 -10.02
N MET A 62 -16.34 1.59 -9.23
CA MET A 62 -16.44 0.91 -7.93
C MET A 62 -16.66 1.85 -6.74
N GLY A 63 -16.62 3.17 -6.94
CA GLY A 63 -16.71 4.16 -5.87
C GLY A 63 -15.48 4.20 -4.94
N LEU A 64 -14.32 3.70 -5.40
CA LEU A 64 -13.10 3.67 -4.60
C LEU A 64 -12.32 4.98 -4.63
N ILE A 65 -12.55 5.81 -5.65
CA ILE A 65 -11.92 7.13 -5.82
C ILE A 65 -12.95 8.16 -6.29
N ASP A 66 -12.66 9.43 -6.08
CA ASP A 66 -13.47 10.54 -6.58
C ASP A 66 -13.31 10.68 -8.10
N ALA A 67 -14.43 10.80 -8.82
CA ALA A 67 -14.45 10.96 -10.27
C ALA A 67 -13.83 12.29 -10.75
N ASN A 68 -13.71 13.29 -9.87
CA ASN A 68 -13.09 14.58 -10.17
C ASN A 68 -11.56 14.53 -10.14
N TRP A 69 -10.96 13.51 -9.51
CA TRP A 69 -9.51 13.35 -9.51
C TRP A 69 -9.06 12.90 -10.89
N LYS A 70 -8.07 13.58 -11.47
CA LYS A 70 -7.53 13.24 -12.79
C LYS A 70 -6.48 12.14 -12.67
N LEU A 71 -6.34 11.29 -13.69
CA LEU A 71 -5.23 10.34 -13.74
C LEU A 71 -3.88 11.09 -13.63
N SER A 72 -2.96 10.59 -12.80
CA SER A 72 -1.64 11.22 -12.66
C SER A 72 -0.85 11.21 -13.97
N GLY A 73 0.01 12.21 -14.15
CA GLY A 73 0.89 12.32 -15.31
C GLY A 73 1.82 11.13 -15.50
N ARG A 74 2.39 11.03 -16.71
CA ARG A 74 3.35 9.99 -17.07
C ARG A 74 4.61 10.10 -16.22
N ASP A 75 5.03 8.98 -15.63
CA ASP A 75 6.27 8.93 -14.88
C ASP A 75 7.46 8.93 -15.84
N SER A 76 8.49 9.74 -15.53
CA SER A 76 9.65 9.93 -16.40
C SER A 76 10.50 8.67 -16.60
N ARG A 77 10.29 7.61 -15.80
CA ARG A 77 10.98 6.32 -15.98
C ARG A 77 10.15 5.31 -16.77
N ALA A 78 8.90 5.61 -17.13
CA ALA A 78 8.09 4.71 -17.93
C ALA A 78 8.62 4.67 -19.38
N TYR A 79 8.79 3.46 -19.91
CA TYR A 79 9.15 3.22 -21.32
C TYR A 79 7.96 3.44 -22.26
N ASP A 80 8.24 3.68 -23.53
CA ASP A 80 7.21 3.78 -24.57
C ASP A 80 6.72 2.40 -25.01
N TRP A 81 5.39 2.22 -24.99
CA TRP A 81 4.77 0.93 -25.30
C TRP A 81 5.03 0.53 -26.75
N GLU A 82 4.90 1.47 -27.69
CA GLU A 82 5.07 1.22 -29.14
C GLU A 82 6.43 0.59 -29.50
N THR A 83 7.48 0.95 -28.77
CA THR A 83 8.84 0.44 -29.03
C THR A 83 9.24 -0.73 -28.12
N ALA A 84 8.36 -1.15 -27.21
CA ALA A 84 8.66 -2.23 -26.27
C ALA A 84 8.51 -3.62 -26.92
N ASN A 85 9.17 -4.62 -26.34
CA ASN A 85 8.89 -6.02 -26.68
C ASN A 85 7.56 -6.44 -26.02
N HIS A 86 6.46 -6.40 -26.80
CA HIS A 86 5.12 -6.66 -26.27
C HIS A 86 4.94 -8.09 -25.74
N GLU A 87 5.58 -9.08 -26.34
CA GLU A 87 5.50 -10.47 -25.86
C GLU A 87 6.18 -10.63 -24.50
N TYR A 88 7.35 -10.01 -24.36
CA TYR A 88 8.08 -9.98 -23.11
C TYR A 88 7.28 -9.29 -22.00
N GLU A 89 6.70 -8.13 -22.30
CA GLU A 89 5.97 -7.32 -21.32
C GLU A 89 4.63 -7.93 -20.94
N ASP A 90 3.93 -8.56 -21.89
CA ASP A 90 2.75 -9.36 -21.60
C ASP A 90 3.08 -10.55 -20.67
N LEU A 91 4.15 -11.30 -20.96
CA LEU A 91 4.60 -12.39 -20.10
C LEU A 91 5.00 -11.88 -18.70
N ARG A 92 5.73 -10.77 -18.63
CA ARG A 92 6.18 -10.16 -17.39
C ARG A 92 5.00 -9.85 -16.47
N MET A 93 3.96 -9.21 -17.00
CA MET A 93 2.76 -8.88 -16.23
C MET A 93 1.86 -10.10 -15.98
N ALA A 94 1.85 -11.10 -16.89
CA ALA A 94 1.17 -12.37 -16.67
C ALA A 94 1.75 -13.15 -15.47
N VAL A 95 3.07 -13.17 -15.32
CA VAL A 95 3.74 -13.77 -14.15
C VAL A 95 3.37 -13.01 -12.87
N TYR A 96 3.42 -11.68 -12.89
CA TYR A 96 3.01 -10.86 -11.75
C TYR A 96 1.55 -11.13 -11.34
N ALA A 97 0.63 -11.21 -12.31
CA ALA A 97 -0.76 -11.55 -12.05
C ALA A 97 -0.93 -12.96 -11.48
N ALA A 98 -0.17 -13.93 -11.99
CA ALA A 98 -0.17 -15.30 -11.47
C ALA A 98 0.35 -15.39 -10.01
N MET A 99 1.31 -14.56 -9.62
CA MET A 99 1.76 -14.46 -8.23
C MET A 99 0.64 -13.97 -7.30
N ILE A 100 -0.09 -12.94 -7.73
CA ILE A 100 -1.24 -12.41 -6.97
C ILE A 100 -2.36 -13.46 -6.89
N ASP A 101 -2.70 -14.12 -8.00
CA ASP A 101 -3.71 -15.20 -8.04
C ASP A 101 -3.35 -16.34 -7.07
N SER A 102 -2.09 -16.79 -7.10
CA SER A 102 -1.61 -17.83 -6.18
C SER A 102 -1.68 -17.39 -4.71
N MET A 103 -1.33 -16.14 -4.40
CA MET A 103 -1.49 -15.58 -3.05
C MET A 103 -2.97 -15.56 -2.63
N ASP A 104 -3.85 -15.05 -3.49
CA ASP A 104 -5.29 -14.94 -3.23
C ASP A 104 -5.94 -16.31 -3.00
N GLN A 105 -5.61 -17.33 -3.81
CA GLN A 105 -6.09 -18.70 -3.60
C GLN A 105 -5.67 -19.24 -2.22
N ASN A 106 -4.45 -18.95 -1.76
CA ASN A 106 -4.00 -19.38 -0.43
C ASN A 106 -4.67 -18.58 0.70
N ILE A 107 -4.95 -17.29 0.50
CA ILE A 107 -5.79 -16.50 1.40
C ILE A 107 -7.19 -17.11 1.47
N GLY A 108 -7.77 -17.53 0.34
CA GLY A 108 -9.07 -18.22 0.29
C GLY A 108 -9.08 -19.51 1.10
N ARG A 109 -8.02 -20.32 1.04
CA ARG A 109 -7.86 -21.53 1.86
C ARG A 109 -7.80 -21.19 3.36
N LEU A 110 -7.04 -20.15 3.72
CA LEU A 110 -6.96 -19.67 5.11
C LEU A 110 -8.31 -19.16 5.61
N MET A 111 -9.02 -18.37 4.81
CA MET A 111 -10.35 -17.86 5.15
C MET A 111 -11.36 -19.00 5.35
N LYS A 112 -11.27 -20.06 4.55
CA LYS A 112 -12.07 -21.28 4.75
C LYS A 112 -11.76 -21.94 6.09
N ALA A 113 -10.49 -22.06 6.45
CA ALA A 113 -10.08 -22.61 7.74
C ALA A 113 -10.57 -21.75 8.91
N ILE A 114 -10.42 -20.42 8.85
CA ILE A 114 -10.92 -19.49 9.88
C ILE A 114 -12.42 -19.69 10.10
N ARG A 115 -13.21 -19.71 9.02
CA ARG A 115 -14.68 -19.86 9.09
C ARG A 115 -15.12 -21.23 9.61
N ALA A 116 -14.37 -22.29 9.31
CA ALA A 116 -14.70 -23.64 9.73
C ALA A 116 -14.37 -23.92 11.21
N ASN A 117 -13.56 -23.06 11.84
CA ASN A 117 -13.10 -23.27 13.21
C ASN A 117 -13.88 -22.41 14.24
N LYS A 118 -13.87 -22.87 15.49
CA LYS A 118 -14.51 -22.17 16.61
C LYS A 118 -13.95 -20.74 16.73
N GLY A 119 -14.86 -19.76 16.80
CA GLY A 119 -14.50 -18.35 16.91
C GLY A 119 -14.20 -17.66 15.58
N GLY A 120 -14.41 -18.31 14.42
CA GLY A 120 -14.17 -17.71 13.11
C GLY A 120 -14.86 -16.37 12.87
N ASP A 121 -16.12 -16.23 13.28
CA ASP A 121 -16.87 -14.97 13.19
C ASP A 121 -16.42 -13.91 14.21
N ASN A 122 -15.60 -14.32 15.19
CA ASN A 122 -14.95 -13.45 16.16
C ASN A 122 -13.49 -13.12 15.80
N THR A 123 -13.04 -13.47 14.58
CA THR A 123 -11.71 -13.14 14.08
C THR A 123 -11.77 -11.91 13.17
N LEU A 124 -11.10 -10.84 13.58
CA LEU A 124 -10.80 -9.72 12.69
C LEU A 124 -9.69 -10.13 11.70
N VAL A 125 -9.97 -10.07 10.41
CA VAL A 125 -8.98 -10.25 9.35
C VAL A 125 -8.72 -8.91 8.68
N LEU A 126 -7.44 -8.50 8.66
CA LEU A 126 -6.95 -7.34 7.94
C LEU A 126 -6.02 -7.79 6.83
N PHE A 127 -6.27 -7.36 5.60
CA PHE A 127 -5.38 -7.53 4.46
C PHE A 127 -4.89 -6.15 4.02
N LEU A 128 -3.58 -6.00 3.82
CA LEU A 128 -3.00 -4.79 3.25
C LEU A 128 -1.74 -5.09 2.45
N SER A 129 -1.37 -4.15 1.58
CA SER A 129 -0.03 -4.08 1.00
C SER A 129 0.85 -3.16 1.85
N ASP A 130 2.14 -3.45 1.91
CA ASP A 130 3.13 -2.77 2.75
C ASP A 130 3.63 -1.44 2.15
N ASN A 131 3.49 -1.25 0.84
CA ASN A 131 3.79 -0.02 0.11
C ASN A 131 3.06 -0.01 -1.25
N GLY A 132 3.19 1.09 -2.00
CA GLY A 132 2.71 1.16 -3.37
C GLY A 132 3.31 0.09 -4.28
N GLY A 133 2.72 -0.13 -5.46
CA GLY A 133 3.23 -1.08 -6.45
C GLY A 133 4.70 -0.80 -6.79
N CYS A 134 5.50 -1.85 -6.94
CA CYS A 134 6.93 -1.74 -7.15
C CYS A 134 7.25 -1.30 -8.58
N ALA A 135 8.22 -0.42 -8.76
CA ALA A 135 8.71 0.04 -10.07
C ALA A 135 10.22 -0.18 -10.22
N GLU A 136 10.80 -1.03 -9.37
CA GLU A 136 12.23 -1.31 -9.32
C GLU A 136 12.59 -2.38 -10.35
N GLU A 137 13.82 -2.30 -10.84
CA GLU A 137 14.41 -3.28 -11.76
C GLU A 137 15.85 -3.58 -11.32
N PRO A 138 16.04 -4.18 -10.12
CA PRO A 138 17.36 -4.54 -9.63
C PRO A 138 18.04 -5.52 -10.61
N GLY A 139 19.33 -5.29 -10.87
CA GLY A 139 20.08 -6.04 -11.89
C GLY A 139 19.88 -5.54 -13.33
N GLY A 140 18.94 -4.61 -13.55
CA GLY A 140 18.67 -4.00 -14.83
C GLY A 140 17.87 -4.86 -15.80
N ARG A 141 17.51 -4.28 -16.95
CA ARG A 141 16.80 -4.97 -18.02
C ARG A 141 17.77 -5.75 -18.89
N SER A 142 17.42 -6.99 -19.22
CA SER A 142 18.16 -7.79 -20.20
C SER A 142 17.22 -8.70 -20.97
N PRO A 143 17.35 -8.81 -22.31
CA PRO A 143 16.55 -9.72 -23.11
C PRO A 143 16.81 -11.20 -22.79
N LYS A 144 17.89 -11.51 -22.04
CA LYS A 144 18.23 -12.86 -21.60
C LYS A 144 17.46 -13.30 -20.34
N ILE A 145 16.79 -12.38 -19.65
CA ILE A 145 16.08 -12.68 -18.38
C ILE A 145 14.63 -12.99 -18.69
N VAL A 146 14.21 -14.25 -18.57
CA VAL A 146 12.82 -14.66 -18.82
C VAL A 146 12.00 -14.60 -17.51
N PRO A 147 10.87 -13.88 -17.44
CA PRO A 147 10.01 -13.87 -16.25
C PRO A 147 9.33 -15.23 -16.02
N GLY A 148 9.20 -15.64 -14.75
CA GLY A 148 8.46 -16.85 -14.35
C GLY A 148 9.34 -17.98 -13.79
N PRO A 149 10.33 -18.51 -14.53
CA PRO A 149 11.22 -19.56 -14.05
C PRO A 149 12.12 -19.09 -12.89
N LYS A 150 12.43 -20.01 -11.98
CA LYS A 150 13.25 -19.74 -10.78
C LYS A 150 14.69 -19.35 -11.11
N GLU A 151 15.17 -19.71 -12.30
CA GLU A 151 16.53 -19.48 -12.80
C GLU A 151 16.80 -18.00 -13.11
N PHE A 152 15.74 -17.19 -13.30
CA PHE A 152 15.85 -15.81 -13.73
C PHE A 152 15.39 -14.83 -12.65
N TYR A 153 16.07 -13.68 -12.59
CA TYR A 153 15.72 -12.59 -11.69
C TYR A 153 15.00 -11.47 -12.46
N ALA A 154 13.73 -11.69 -12.81
CA ALA A 154 12.89 -10.66 -13.40
C ALA A 154 12.24 -9.81 -12.31
N ALA A 155 12.21 -8.49 -12.49
CA ALA A 155 11.36 -7.58 -11.70
C ALA A 155 10.16 -7.12 -12.55
N VAL A 156 9.24 -6.30 -12.03
CA VAL A 156 8.08 -5.80 -12.80
C VAL A 156 8.41 -4.57 -13.65
N GLY A 157 9.45 -3.80 -13.26
CA GLY A 157 9.95 -2.66 -14.02
C GLY A 157 9.11 -1.38 -13.88
N PRO A 158 9.64 -0.25 -14.36
CA PRO A 158 9.07 1.07 -14.09
C PRO A 158 7.71 1.32 -14.76
N SER A 159 7.49 0.83 -15.99
CA SER A 159 6.22 1.06 -16.70
C SER A 159 5.03 0.35 -16.05
N TRP A 160 5.17 -0.95 -15.73
CA TRP A 160 4.11 -1.68 -15.02
C TRP A 160 3.96 -1.19 -13.59
N GLY A 161 5.05 -0.87 -12.89
CA GLY A 161 4.98 -0.25 -11.56
C GLY A 161 4.22 1.07 -11.58
N TRP A 162 4.47 1.93 -12.56
CA TRP A 162 3.66 3.13 -12.78
C TRP A 162 2.19 2.78 -13.06
N ALA A 163 1.91 1.77 -13.90
CA ALA A 163 0.53 1.40 -14.22
C ALA A 163 -0.27 0.87 -13.02
N GLN A 164 0.36 0.05 -12.19
CA GLN A 164 -0.22 -0.58 -11.00
C GLN A 164 -0.69 0.43 -9.96
N ASN A 165 -0.07 1.61 -9.90
CA ASN A 165 -0.37 2.65 -8.92
C ASN A 165 -1.43 3.65 -9.39
N SER A 166 -2.16 3.35 -10.46
CA SER A 166 -3.27 4.20 -10.93
C SER A 166 -4.32 4.41 -9.85
N PRO A 167 -4.82 5.64 -9.66
CA PRO A 167 -4.52 6.85 -10.44
C PRO A 167 -3.38 7.71 -9.87
N PHE A 168 -2.74 7.25 -8.79
CA PHE A 168 -1.84 8.07 -8.00
C PHE A 168 -0.48 8.31 -8.67
N ARG A 169 0.20 9.36 -8.22
CA ARG A 169 1.52 9.76 -8.69
C ARG A 169 2.61 8.92 -7.99
N ARG A 170 3.65 8.55 -8.73
CA ARG A 170 4.77 7.65 -8.30
C ARG A 170 4.28 6.27 -7.80
N TYR A 171 5.10 5.62 -6.98
CA TYR A 171 5.06 4.20 -6.62
C TYR A 171 5.98 3.95 -5.40
N LYS A 172 6.21 2.67 -5.02
CA LYS A 172 7.14 2.25 -3.94
C LYS A 172 8.41 3.10 -3.89
N SER A 173 8.80 3.49 -2.68
CA SER A 173 9.94 4.36 -2.33
C SER A 173 9.72 5.88 -2.43
N TRP A 174 8.58 6.35 -2.95
CA TRP A 174 8.20 7.78 -2.94
C TRP A 174 7.14 8.07 -1.88
N ALA A 175 7.08 9.33 -1.41
CA ALA A 175 6.12 9.78 -0.40
C ALA A 175 4.81 10.35 -0.99
N HIS A 176 4.70 10.35 -2.32
CA HIS A 176 3.46 10.59 -3.04
C HIS A 176 2.42 9.50 -2.76
N GLU A 177 1.14 9.75 -3.00
CA GLU A 177 0.06 8.78 -2.73
C GLU A 177 0.31 7.44 -3.43
N GLY A 178 0.94 7.41 -4.60
CA GLY A 178 1.26 6.14 -5.28
C GLY A 178 2.29 5.30 -4.53
N GLY A 179 3.07 5.87 -3.62
CA GLY A 179 4.00 5.10 -2.77
C GLY A 179 3.45 4.71 -1.41
N ILE A 180 2.45 5.44 -0.89
CA ILE A 180 1.99 5.31 0.51
C ILE A 180 0.50 5.01 0.69
N ALA A 181 -0.33 5.15 -0.35
CA ALA A 181 -1.75 4.82 -0.31
C ALA A 181 -1.95 3.38 -0.79
N THR A 182 -1.95 2.43 0.15
CA THR A 182 -2.10 1.01 -0.15
C THR A 182 -3.51 0.50 0.08
N PRO A 183 -3.95 -0.56 -0.63
CA PRO A 183 -5.22 -1.20 -0.33
C PRO A 183 -5.19 -1.76 1.09
N CYS A 184 -6.30 -1.58 1.82
CA CYS A 184 -6.55 -2.22 3.11
C CYS A 184 -8.00 -2.72 3.14
N ILE A 185 -8.19 -4.00 3.43
CA ILE A 185 -9.50 -4.65 3.51
C ILE A 185 -9.65 -5.23 4.91
N ALA A 186 -10.79 -4.95 5.54
CA ALA A 186 -11.17 -5.53 6.83
C ALA A 186 -12.35 -6.48 6.67
N TRP A 187 -12.28 -7.64 7.32
CA TRP A 187 -13.38 -8.59 7.44
C TRP A 187 -13.58 -8.94 8.90
N TRP A 188 -14.78 -8.68 9.40
CA TRP A 188 -15.21 -9.10 10.74
C TRP A 188 -16.74 -9.18 10.78
N PRO A 189 -17.33 -10.39 10.65
CA PRO A 189 -18.78 -10.55 10.59
C PRO A 189 -19.49 -9.92 11.80
N GLY A 190 -20.58 -9.20 11.53
CA GLY A 190 -21.38 -8.50 12.55
C GLY A 190 -20.72 -7.28 13.19
N ARG A 191 -19.47 -6.94 12.82
CA ARG A 191 -18.72 -5.82 13.41
C ARG A 191 -18.17 -4.85 12.39
N VAL A 192 -17.75 -5.33 11.21
CA VAL A 192 -17.38 -4.49 10.07
C VAL A 192 -18.53 -4.47 9.06
N PRO A 193 -19.03 -3.29 8.65
CA PRO A 193 -20.09 -3.19 7.64
C PRO A 193 -19.73 -3.90 6.33
N ARG A 194 -20.61 -4.79 5.87
CA ARG A 194 -20.38 -5.55 4.64
C ARG A 194 -20.43 -4.61 3.42
N GLY A 195 -19.40 -4.66 2.58
CA GLY A 195 -19.33 -3.86 1.36
C GLY A 195 -19.16 -2.35 1.60
N GLY A 196 -18.91 -1.94 2.85
CA GLY A 196 -18.67 -0.55 3.20
C GLY A 196 -17.31 -0.06 2.68
N ILE A 197 -17.26 1.22 2.28
CA ILE A 197 -16.04 1.95 1.96
C ILE A 197 -15.97 3.12 2.93
N THR A 198 -14.78 3.39 3.48
CA THR A 198 -14.55 4.54 4.37
C THR A 198 -13.50 5.46 3.78
N GLY A 199 -13.76 6.78 3.87
CA GLY A 199 -12.79 7.83 3.53
C GLY A 199 -11.90 8.24 4.71
N GLU A 200 -12.10 7.65 5.90
CA GLU A 200 -11.32 7.94 7.09
C GLU A 200 -9.84 7.59 6.86
N VAL A 201 -8.94 8.50 7.25
CA VAL A 201 -7.50 8.28 7.09
C VAL A 201 -7.01 7.30 8.14
N GLY A 202 -6.47 6.15 7.69
CA GLY A 202 -5.72 5.19 8.50
C GLY A 202 -4.23 5.20 8.17
N HIS A 203 -3.39 4.83 9.13
CA HIS A 203 -1.96 4.63 8.94
C HIS A 203 -1.49 3.35 9.64
N ILE A 204 -0.43 2.69 9.19
CA ILE A 204 0.02 1.40 9.76
C ILE A 204 0.33 1.48 11.27
N ILE A 205 0.75 2.66 11.75
CA ILE A 205 0.99 2.92 13.18
C ILE A 205 -0.28 2.77 14.04
N ASP A 206 -1.45 2.83 13.42
CA ASP A 206 -2.75 2.74 14.08
C ASP A 206 -3.12 1.29 14.45
N PHE A 207 -2.45 0.29 13.88
CA PHE A 207 -2.77 -1.11 14.15
C PHE A 207 -2.43 -1.51 15.59
N MET A 208 -1.28 -1.06 16.12
CA MET A 208 -0.92 -1.34 17.52
C MET A 208 -2.00 -0.87 18.53
N PRO A 209 -2.42 0.41 18.56
CA PRO A 209 -3.49 0.84 19.47
C PRO A 209 -4.83 0.18 19.17
N THR A 210 -5.12 -0.15 17.90
CA THR A 210 -6.33 -0.91 17.56
C THR A 210 -6.32 -2.30 18.20
N PHE A 211 -5.20 -3.03 18.12
CA PHE A 211 -5.09 -4.37 18.72
C PHE A 211 -5.08 -4.32 20.25
N LEU A 212 -4.49 -3.28 20.85
CA LEU A 212 -4.55 -3.06 22.29
C LEU A 212 -5.99 -2.83 22.76
N GLU A 213 -6.75 -1.97 22.07
CA GLU A 213 -8.16 -1.73 22.40
C GLU A 213 -9.00 -3.01 22.28
N LEU A 214 -8.86 -3.75 21.18
CA LEU A 214 -9.59 -5.00 20.95
C LEU A 214 -9.19 -6.12 21.93
N GLY A 215 -7.92 -6.13 22.35
CA GLY A 215 -7.39 -7.10 23.32
C GLY A 215 -7.55 -6.69 24.77
N ALA A 216 -8.20 -5.55 25.06
CA ALA A 216 -8.25 -4.94 26.39
C ALA A 216 -6.87 -4.80 27.05
N GLY A 217 -5.84 -4.55 26.24
CA GLY A 217 -4.44 -4.44 26.65
C GLY A 217 -4.01 -2.98 26.87
N SER A 218 -2.95 -2.80 27.64
CA SER A 218 -2.28 -1.51 27.83
C SER A 218 -0.89 -1.51 27.23
N TYR A 219 -0.50 -0.43 26.56
CA TYR A 219 0.90 -0.26 26.14
C TYR A 219 1.76 0.21 27.32
N PRO A 220 2.85 -0.49 27.66
CA PRO A 220 3.66 -0.11 28.82
C PRO A 220 4.50 1.13 28.54
N LYS A 221 4.88 1.87 29.58
CA LYS A 221 5.85 2.98 29.47
C LYS A 221 7.30 2.49 29.48
N GLU A 222 7.52 1.31 30.05
CA GLU A 222 8.82 0.67 30.19
C GLU A 222 8.71 -0.83 29.92
N PHE A 223 9.77 -1.42 29.37
CA PHE A 223 9.87 -2.87 29.17
C PHE A 223 11.24 -3.36 29.61
N LYS A 224 11.27 -4.32 30.54
CA LYS A 224 12.49 -4.86 31.16
C LYS A 224 13.43 -3.75 31.68
N GLY A 225 12.87 -2.77 32.39
CA GLY A 225 13.61 -1.65 32.99
C GLY A 225 14.05 -0.55 32.00
N ASN A 226 13.68 -0.64 30.72
CA ASN A 226 14.02 0.37 29.72
C ASN A 226 12.77 1.17 29.34
N LYS A 227 12.90 2.50 29.28
CA LYS A 227 11.87 3.37 28.70
C LYS A 227 11.70 3.05 27.22
N ILE A 228 10.46 2.86 26.79
CA ILE A 228 10.14 2.56 25.39
C ILE A 228 9.44 3.74 24.71
N LEU A 229 9.41 3.72 23.38
CA LEU A 229 8.73 4.74 22.58
C LEU A 229 7.22 4.69 22.84
N PRO A 230 6.53 5.84 22.96
CA PRO A 230 5.08 5.85 23.09
C PRO A 230 4.39 5.38 21.80
N VAL A 231 3.14 4.93 21.92
CA VAL A 231 2.28 4.69 20.76
C VAL A 231 1.86 6.04 20.16
N GLU A 232 2.25 6.29 18.91
CA GLU A 232 1.87 7.49 18.15
C GLU A 232 0.56 7.29 17.35
N GLY A 233 0.15 6.03 17.14
CA GLY A 233 -1.06 5.70 16.41
C GLY A 233 -2.34 6.02 17.17
N LYS A 234 -3.45 5.98 16.45
CA LYS A 234 -4.81 6.09 17.00
C LYS A 234 -5.61 4.88 16.60
N SER A 235 -6.40 4.34 17.51
CA SER A 235 -7.21 3.16 17.22
C SER A 235 -8.17 3.37 16.05
N LEU A 236 -8.36 2.31 15.25
CA LEU A 236 -9.28 2.22 14.13
C LEU A 236 -10.58 1.50 14.49
N VAL A 237 -10.82 1.11 15.75
CA VAL A 237 -12.02 0.35 16.14
C VAL A 237 -13.32 1.04 15.71
N SER A 238 -13.47 2.35 15.94
CA SER A 238 -14.63 3.11 15.44
C SER A 238 -14.77 3.03 13.92
N VAL A 239 -13.67 3.15 13.18
CA VAL A 239 -13.65 3.06 11.71
C VAL A 239 -14.03 1.66 11.23
N LEU A 240 -13.54 0.62 11.89
CA LEU A 240 -13.92 -0.77 11.63
C LEU A 240 -15.43 -0.96 11.82
N HIS A 241 -16.04 -0.30 12.79
CA HIS A 241 -17.49 -0.29 13.01
C HIS A 241 -18.29 0.64 12.08
N GLY A 242 -17.65 1.24 11.07
CA GLY A 242 -18.31 2.15 10.12
C GLY A 242 -18.56 3.55 10.68
N GLN A 243 -17.93 3.92 11.79
CA GLN A 243 -18.05 5.22 12.42
C GLN A 243 -16.86 6.12 12.07
N THR A 244 -17.04 7.43 12.21
CA THR A 244 -15.96 8.41 12.08
C THR A 244 -15.11 8.45 13.35
N ARG A 245 -13.86 8.91 13.24
CA ARG A 245 -12.99 9.16 14.41
C ARG A 245 -12.30 10.52 14.36
N LYS A 246 -11.77 10.96 15.49
CA LYS A 246 -10.80 12.07 15.51
C LYS A 246 -9.45 11.57 14.99
N GLY A 247 -9.18 11.81 13.71
CA GLY A 247 -7.93 11.44 13.05
C GLY A 247 -6.67 12.13 13.61
N HIS A 248 -5.53 11.82 13.00
CA HIS A 248 -4.25 12.45 13.30
C HIS A 248 -4.27 13.95 13.00
N LYS A 249 -3.60 14.76 13.84
CA LYS A 249 -3.38 16.17 13.51
C LYS A 249 -2.47 16.26 12.29
N GLN A 250 -1.34 15.57 12.36
CA GLN A 250 -0.38 15.47 11.27
C GLN A 250 0.11 14.02 11.14
N LEU A 251 0.37 13.60 9.92
CA LEU A 251 1.13 12.39 9.59
C LEU A 251 2.34 12.80 8.77
N ALA A 252 3.49 12.15 8.99
CA ALA A 252 4.72 12.49 8.30
C ALA A 252 5.47 11.23 7.87
N TRP A 253 6.20 11.37 6.77
CA TRP A 253 6.96 10.30 6.13
C TRP A 253 8.34 10.81 5.77
N GLU A 254 9.34 9.94 5.93
CA GLU A 254 10.63 10.05 5.27
C GLU A 254 11.05 8.66 4.80
N TRP A 255 11.56 8.60 3.58
CA TRP A 255 12.25 7.42 3.10
C TRP A 255 13.17 7.75 1.94
N SER A 256 14.43 7.35 2.03
CA SER A 256 15.39 7.44 0.92
C SER A 256 15.48 8.86 0.33
N GLY A 257 15.39 9.89 1.18
CA GLY A 257 15.44 11.30 0.79
C GLY A 257 14.12 11.89 0.28
N ASN A 258 13.06 11.09 0.14
CA ASN A 258 11.70 11.59 -0.06
C ASN A 258 11.07 11.99 1.28
N ARG A 259 10.22 13.01 1.26
CA ARG A 259 9.62 13.58 2.48
C ARG A 259 8.15 13.90 2.22
N ALA A 260 7.29 13.71 3.22
CA ALA A 260 5.94 14.25 3.17
C ALA A 260 5.40 14.56 4.56
N LEU A 261 4.52 15.55 4.65
CA LEU A 261 3.69 15.77 5.82
C LEU A 261 2.26 16.11 5.37
N ARG A 262 1.28 15.46 6.00
CA ARG A 262 -0.15 15.68 5.78
C ARG A 262 -0.78 16.27 7.02
N GLU A 263 -1.53 17.35 6.87
CA GLU A 263 -2.38 17.97 7.88
C GLU A 263 -3.80 18.15 7.31
N GLY A 264 -4.74 17.32 7.77
CA GLY A 264 -6.09 17.29 7.22
C GLY A 264 -6.10 16.98 5.71
N LYS A 265 -6.59 17.93 4.91
CA LYS A 265 -6.60 17.85 3.44
C LYS A 265 -5.27 18.24 2.80
N TRP A 266 -4.43 18.99 3.50
CA TRP A 266 -3.19 19.51 2.93
C TRP A 266 -2.08 18.49 3.06
N LYS A 267 -1.30 18.32 1.99
CA LYS A 267 -0.08 17.51 2.01
C LYS A 267 1.05 18.26 1.32
N VAL A 268 2.18 18.38 2.00
CA VAL A 268 3.43 18.87 1.41
C VAL A 268 4.31 17.66 1.09
N VAL A 269 4.94 17.64 -0.09
CA VAL A 269 5.82 16.55 -0.53
C VAL A 269 7.12 17.12 -1.07
N TRP A 270 8.24 16.52 -0.66
CA TRP A 270 9.56 16.70 -1.28
C TRP A 270 9.87 15.43 -2.07
N ASP A 271 9.80 15.54 -3.39
CA ASP A 271 10.27 14.48 -4.29
C ASP A 271 11.79 14.63 -4.46
N LYS A 272 12.54 13.56 -4.17
CA LYS A 272 14.00 13.57 -4.29
C LYS A 272 14.51 13.80 -5.71
N ALA A 273 13.68 13.54 -6.73
CA ALA A 273 13.98 13.84 -8.12
C ALA A 273 13.74 15.32 -8.43
N ASP A 274 12.64 15.89 -7.93
CA ASP A 274 12.26 17.28 -8.22
C ASP A 274 13.02 18.29 -7.33
N LYS A 275 13.50 17.85 -6.16
CA LYS A 275 14.28 18.62 -5.17
C LYS A 275 13.63 19.94 -4.75
N ARG A 276 12.29 19.94 -4.63
CA ARG A 276 11.50 21.07 -4.16
C ARG A 276 10.28 20.59 -3.38
N TRP A 277 9.80 21.43 -2.47
CA TRP A 277 8.51 21.20 -1.81
C TRP A 277 7.37 21.58 -2.76
N ALA A 278 6.40 20.67 -2.91
CA ALA A 278 5.13 20.90 -3.58
C ALA A 278 3.99 20.74 -2.55
N LEU A 279 2.90 21.48 -2.74
CA LEU A 279 1.73 21.47 -1.85
C LEU A 279 0.49 20.98 -2.60
N PHE A 280 -0.25 20.05 -2.01
CA PHE A 280 -1.45 19.46 -2.61
C PHE A 280 -2.65 19.53 -1.66
N ASP A 281 -3.84 19.70 -2.23
CA ASP A 281 -5.13 19.51 -1.55
C ASP A 281 -5.65 18.11 -1.91
N LEU A 282 -5.56 17.16 -0.97
CA LEU A 282 -5.91 15.75 -1.19
C LEU A 282 -7.42 15.50 -1.27
N VAL A 283 -8.26 16.47 -0.90
CA VAL A 283 -9.72 16.34 -1.10
C VAL A 283 -10.04 16.69 -2.56
N ALA A 284 -9.49 17.80 -3.05
CA ALA A 284 -9.70 18.23 -4.44
C ALA A 284 -8.92 17.38 -5.47
N ASP A 285 -7.70 16.95 -5.11
CA ASP A 285 -6.77 16.24 -5.99
C ASP A 285 -5.85 15.31 -5.18
N ARG A 286 -6.33 14.11 -4.84
CA ARG A 286 -5.50 13.08 -4.21
C ARG A 286 -4.42 12.50 -5.15
N THR A 287 -4.48 12.82 -6.44
CA THR A 287 -3.50 12.33 -7.42
C THR A 287 -2.26 13.21 -7.51
N GLU A 288 -2.24 14.33 -6.78
CA GLU A 288 -1.06 15.20 -6.62
C GLU A 288 -0.56 15.77 -7.96
N ASN A 289 -1.51 16.14 -8.82
CA ASN A 289 -1.25 16.70 -10.14
C ASN A 289 -1.06 18.23 -10.08
N THR A 290 -1.77 18.92 -9.19
CA THR A 290 -1.73 20.38 -9.11
C THR A 290 -0.91 20.86 -7.91
N ASP A 291 0.30 21.36 -8.17
CA ASP A 291 1.13 21.98 -7.14
C ASP A 291 0.60 23.39 -6.79
N LEU A 292 0.18 23.56 -5.55
CA LEU A 292 -0.41 24.78 -5.00
C LEU A 292 0.59 25.59 -4.17
N ALA A 293 1.87 25.23 -4.14
CA ALA A 293 2.87 25.91 -3.30
C ALA A 293 3.03 27.39 -3.67
N ALA A 294 2.96 27.74 -4.95
CA ALA A 294 3.02 29.14 -5.40
C ALA A 294 1.77 29.94 -5.00
N LYS A 295 0.61 29.26 -4.89
CA LYS A 295 -0.66 29.88 -4.51
C LYS A 295 -0.80 30.04 -2.98
N TYR A 296 -0.23 29.12 -2.21
CA TYR A 296 -0.25 29.14 -0.74
C TYR A 296 1.17 28.99 -0.15
N PRO A 297 2.07 29.96 -0.40
CA PRO A 297 3.49 29.84 -0.05
C PRO A 297 3.72 29.73 1.46
N ASP A 298 2.98 30.48 2.27
CA ASP A 298 3.12 30.46 3.74
C ASP A 298 2.70 29.10 4.31
N LEU A 299 1.64 28.51 3.75
CA LEU A 299 1.18 27.18 4.15
C LEU A 299 2.20 26.11 3.80
N ALA A 300 2.73 26.14 2.57
CA ALA A 300 3.76 25.20 2.13
C ALA A 300 5.02 25.30 3.03
N LYS A 301 5.48 26.52 3.31
CA LYS A 301 6.62 26.79 4.19
C LYS A 301 6.38 26.28 5.62
N ARG A 302 5.20 26.51 6.17
CA ARG A 302 4.83 26.02 7.51
C ARG A 302 4.83 24.50 7.58
N LEU A 303 4.15 23.81 6.66
CA LEU A 303 4.09 22.34 6.67
C LEU A 303 5.47 21.71 6.45
N ALA A 304 6.33 22.33 5.63
CA ALA A 304 7.72 21.91 5.48
C ALA A 304 8.52 22.09 6.78
N ALA A 305 8.31 23.19 7.52
CA ALA A 305 8.94 23.41 8.82
C ALA A 305 8.43 22.41 9.87
N ASP A 306 7.13 22.10 9.89
CA ASP A 306 6.53 21.07 10.74
C ASP A 306 7.16 19.69 10.45
N TRP A 307 7.43 19.38 9.17
CA TRP A 307 8.13 18.15 8.80
C TRP A 307 9.56 18.12 9.38
N VAL A 308 10.29 19.23 9.30
CA VAL A 308 11.65 19.34 9.88
C VAL A 308 11.60 19.16 11.40
N ALA A 309 10.61 19.73 12.09
CA ALA A 309 10.43 19.55 13.52
C ALA A 309 10.12 18.09 13.87
N TRP A 310 9.24 17.44 13.12
CA TRP A 310 8.96 16.01 13.26
C TRP A 310 10.22 15.16 13.03
N ALA A 311 11.00 15.46 11.98
CA ALA A 311 12.22 14.72 11.68
C ALA A 311 13.25 14.83 12.81
N LYS A 312 13.46 16.04 13.34
CA LYS A 312 14.34 16.27 14.51
C LYS A 312 13.87 15.49 15.74
N ARG A 313 12.56 15.50 16.03
CA ARG A 313 11.96 14.74 17.14
C ARG A 313 12.22 13.24 17.03
N ASN A 314 12.27 12.71 15.80
CA ASN A 314 12.54 11.30 15.52
C ASN A 314 14.04 11.00 15.32
N GLY A 315 14.93 11.89 15.73
CA GLY A 315 16.38 11.64 15.71
C GLY A 315 17.02 11.68 14.32
N MET A 316 16.32 12.22 13.31
CA MET A 316 16.84 12.31 11.95
C MET A 316 17.88 13.43 11.85
N LYS A 317 19.01 13.12 11.22
CA LYS A 317 20.02 14.13 10.85
C LYS A 317 19.55 14.88 9.60
N THR A 318 18.65 15.85 9.76
CA THR A 318 18.24 16.70 8.65
C THR A 318 19.35 17.69 8.32
N LYS A 319 19.93 17.61 7.12
CA LYS A 319 20.61 18.78 6.53
C LYS A 319 19.50 19.81 6.24
N GLY A 320 19.65 21.01 6.79
CA GLY A 320 18.70 22.13 6.64
C GLY A 320 18.41 22.45 5.18
#